data_AF-A0AAF0RYI3-F1
#
_entry.id   AF-A0AAF0RYI3-F1
#
_cell.length_a   1.000
_cell.length_b   1.000
_cell.length_c   1.000
_cell.angle_alpha   90.00
_cell.angle_beta   90.00
_cell.angle_gamma   90.00
#
_symmetry.space_group_name_H-M   'P 1'
#
loop_
_entity.id
_entity.type
_entity.pdbx_description
1 polymer ?
#
loop_
_entity_poly.entity_id
_entity_poly.type
_entity_poly.pdbx_seq_one_letter_code
_entity_poly.pdbx_strand_id
1 'polypeptide(L)'
;MPTQLVDRGAQCEANVTSMLQNGIMMRRVTLTSSRDAPLRFRPIDDTALNSERPLRLGSQDLIRLAEFAMNNGFMVVRFEISDAYLTALDEQESSLISSDLKTILGDFGGRELIAAMHDEFDGLYIVGVELKSIETHRRATIRRDGYLDSSTPEEAENLLTTAWEALELQ
;
A
#
# COMPACT_ATOMS: atom_id res chain seq x y z
N MET A 1 -19.30 55.33 42.72
CA MET A 1 -18.90 54.16 43.54
C MET A 1 -19.44 52.91 42.83
N PRO A 2 -18.70 51.81 42.73
CA PRO A 2 -18.05 51.44 41.45
C PRO A 2 -18.40 50.02 40.93
N THR A 3 -17.92 49.73 39.70
CA THR A 3 -17.50 48.42 39.13
C THR A 3 -18.53 47.29 38.95
N GLN A 4 -18.78 46.85 37.71
CA GLN A 4 -18.10 45.69 37.10
C GLN A 4 -18.57 45.42 35.66
N LEU A 5 -17.60 45.39 34.74
CA LEU A 5 -17.69 44.73 33.44
C LEU A 5 -17.89 43.24 33.66
N VAL A 6 -18.82 42.63 32.91
CA VAL A 6 -18.80 41.18 32.66
C VAL A 6 -18.97 40.93 31.17
N ASP A 7 -17.86 40.51 30.59
CA ASP A 7 -17.66 39.67 29.42
C ASP A 7 -18.92 38.93 28.90
N ARG A 8 -19.29 39.18 27.64
CA ARG A 8 -20.19 38.30 26.86
C ARG A 8 -19.40 37.68 25.72
N GLY A 9 -18.36 36.95 26.08
CA GLY A 9 -17.67 36.01 25.21
C GLY A 9 -18.43 34.68 25.11
N ALA A 10 -18.56 34.21 23.87
CA ALA A 10 -18.64 32.82 23.46
C ALA A 10 -19.68 31.92 24.19
N GLN A 11 -20.87 31.82 23.61
CA GLN A 11 -21.79 30.72 23.92
C GLN A 11 -22.41 30.18 22.62
N CYS A 12 -21.53 29.64 21.77
CA CYS A 12 -21.87 28.84 20.60
C CYS A 12 -20.82 27.73 20.45
N GLU A 13 -20.48 26.96 21.49
CA GLU A 13 -19.54 25.84 21.32
C GLU A 13 -19.57 24.94 22.56
N ALA A 14 -20.45 23.94 22.57
CA ALA A 14 -20.30 22.71 23.36
C ALA A 14 -21.43 21.75 23.02
N ASN A 15 -21.45 21.22 21.79
CA ASN A 15 -22.13 19.96 21.49
C ASN A 15 -21.61 19.30 20.20
N VAL A 16 -20.29 19.37 19.97
CA VAL A 16 -19.61 18.57 18.94
C VAL A 16 -18.27 18.10 19.51
N THR A 17 -18.30 17.24 20.52
CA THR A 17 -17.09 16.50 20.94
C THR A 17 -17.50 15.11 21.40
N SER A 18 -17.89 14.29 20.42
CA SER A 18 -17.98 12.83 20.56
C SER A 18 -17.83 12.15 19.20
N MET A 19 -16.90 12.59 18.35
CA MET A 19 -16.62 11.97 17.05
C MET A 19 -15.15 12.07 16.64
N LEU A 20 -14.19 11.74 17.51
CA LEU A 20 -12.77 11.59 17.10
C LEU A 20 -12.02 10.58 17.98
N GLN A 21 -12.53 9.35 18.14
CA GLN A 21 -11.73 8.22 18.63
C GLN A 21 -12.19 6.91 17.97
N ASN A 22 -12.00 6.82 16.66
CA ASN A 22 -11.81 5.55 15.95
C ASN A 22 -10.72 5.81 14.90
N GLY A 23 -9.53 6.15 15.39
CA GLY A 23 -8.35 6.20 14.53
C GLY A 23 -8.12 4.77 14.03
N ILE A 24 -8.36 4.54 12.75
CA ILE A 24 -7.92 3.33 12.06
C ILE A 24 -6.40 3.32 12.21
N MET A 25 -5.89 2.60 13.21
CA MET A 25 -4.45 2.41 13.38
C MET A 25 -3.97 1.56 12.21
N MET A 26 -3.25 2.19 11.28
CA MET A 26 -2.55 1.44 10.25
C MET A 26 -1.36 0.75 10.91
N ARG A 27 -1.25 -0.57 10.71
CA ARG A 27 -0.12 -1.35 11.21
C ARG A 27 0.88 -1.51 10.09
N ARG A 28 2.14 -1.26 10.44
CA ARG A 28 3.27 -1.45 9.56
C ARG A 28 3.92 -2.78 9.83
N VAL A 29 4.12 -3.57 8.78
CA VAL A 29 4.66 -4.92 8.87
C VAL A 29 5.78 -5.08 7.85
N THR A 30 6.88 -5.71 8.25
CA THR A 30 7.93 -6.15 7.35
C THR A 30 7.69 -7.60 6.94
N LEU A 31 7.77 -7.86 5.65
CA LEU A 31 7.73 -9.17 5.03
C LEU A 31 9.15 -9.74 4.99
N THR A 32 9.35 -10.89 5.62
CA THR A 32 10.59 -11.66 5.48
C THR A 32 10.29 -13.01 4.85
N SER A 33 11.21 -13.47 4.01
CA SER A 33 11.15 -14.77 3.37
C SER A 33 12.54 -15.41 3.34
N SER A 34 12.58 -16.73 3.47
CA SER A 34 13.76 -17.56 3.23
C SER A 34 13.38 -18.61 2.18
N ARG A 35 14.34 -19.06 1.36
CA ARG A 35 14.12 -20.01 0.25
C ARG A 35 13.31 -21.27 0.61
N ASP A 36 13.30 -21.66 1.90
CA ASP A 36 12.60 -22.85 2.42
C ASP A 36 11.59 -22.52 3.55
N ALA A 37 11.16 -21.26 3.73
CA ALA A 37 10.27 -20.86 4.82
C ALA A 37 9.01 -20.11 4.34
N PRO A 38 7.86 -20.28 5.03
CA PRO A 38 6.65 -19.53 4.73
C PRO A 38 6.85 -18.03 4.94
N LEU A 39 6.04 -17.21 4.23
CA LEU A 39 6.02 -15.76 4.39
C LEU A 39 5.78 -15.39 5.86
N ARG A 40 6.62 -14.51 6.40
CA ARG A 40 6.53 -14.05 7.80
C ARG A 40 6.20 -12.57 7.84
N PHE A 41 5.30 -12.23 8.75
CA PHE A 41 4.85 -10.88 9.04
C PHE A 41 5.41 -10.45 10.40
N ARG A 42 6.28 -9.43 10.43
CA ARG A 42 6.82 -8.88 11.69
C ARG A 42 6.45 -7.41 11.88
N PRO A 43 6.07 -6.98 13.10
CA PRO A 43 6.05 -5.56 13.44
C PRO A 43 7.42 -4.93 13.21
N ILE A 44 7.45 -3.71 12.70
CA ILE A 44 8.71 -3.00 12.38
C ILE A 44 9.58 -2.75 13.63
N ASP A 45 8.95 -2.62 14.79
CA ASP A 45 9.66 -2.35 16.06
C ASP A 45 10.43 -3.57 16.59
N ASP A 46 10.19 -4.77 16.04
CA ASP A 46 10.81 -6.02 16.46
C ASP A 46 12.04 -6.34 15.59
N THR A 47 13.07 -5.49 15.71
CA THR A 47 14.36 -5.60 15.00
C THR A 47 15.34 -6.57 15.69
N ALA A 48 14.85 -7.51 16.49
CA ALA A 48 15.70 -8.50 17.14
C ALA A 48 16.38 -9.40 16.10
N LEU A 49 17.72 -9.31 16.09
CA LEU A 49 18.69 -10.05 15.29
C LEU A 49 18.23 -11.48 14.98
N ASN A 50 17.94 -11.78 13.72
CA ASN A 50 18.14 -13.11 13.13
C ASN A 50 17.99 -13.00 11.60
N SER A 51 19.12 -12.93 10.90
CA SER A 51 19.48 -13.47 9.55
C SER A 51 18.49 -13.49 8.37
N GLU A 52 17.25 -13.05 8.50
CA GLU A 52 16.25 -13.02 7.44
C GLU A 52 16.33 -11.65 6.73
N ARG A 53 16.60 -11.66 5.42
CA ARG A 53 16.64 -10.43 4.63
C ARG A 53 15.20 -9.97 4.38
N PRO A 54 14.92 -8.65 4.40
CA PRO A 54 13.62 -8.15 3.98
C PRO A 54 13.34 -8.60 2.55
N LEU A 55 12.10 -9.03 2.32
CA LEU A 55 11.62 -9.45 1.02
C LEU A 55 11.79 -8.31 0.02
N ARG A 56 12.37 -8.60 -1.15
CA ARG A 56 12.54 -7.59 -2.21
C ARG A 56 11.66 -7.94 -3.40
N LEU A 57 10.53 -7.25 -3.51
CA LEU A 57 9.60 -7.42 -4.63
C LEU A 57 10.06 -6.57 -5.82
N GLY A 58 10.33 -7.20 -6.96
CA GLY A 58 10.55 -6.50 -8.21
C GLY A 58 9.26 -5.89 -8.76
N SER A 59 9.37 -5.04 -9.79
CA SER A 59 8.19 -4.47 -10.44
C SER A 59 7.29 -5.54 -11.04
N GLN A 60 7.87 -6.63 -11.59
CA GLN A 60 7.10 -7.77 -12.09
C GLN A 60 6.32 -8.48 -10.98
N ASP A 61 6.91 -8.65 -9.80
CA ASP A 61 6.24 -9.28 -8.66
C ASP A 61 5.08 -8.42 -8.16
N LEU A 62 5.28 -7.10 -8.10
CA LEU A 62 4.22 -6.15 -7.73
C LEU A 62 3.08 -6.14 -8.75
N ILE A 63 3.37 -6.28 -10.05
CA ILE A 63 2.35 -6.42 -11.10
C ILE A 63 1.57 -7.72 -10.95
N ARG A 64 2.27 -8.85 -10.78
CA ARG A 64 1.62 -10.16 -10.58
C ARG A 64 0.75 -10.17 -9.32
N LEU A 65 1.24 -9.55 -8.25
CA LEU A 65 0.50 -9.38 -7.01
C LEU A 65 -0.74 -8.50 -7.20
N ALA A 66 -0.63 -7.41 -7.96
CA ALA A 66 -1.75 -6.54 -8.27
C ALA A 66 -2.84 -7.28 -9.07
N GLU A 67 -2.45 -8.03 -10.11
CA GLU A 67 -3.34 -8.88 -10.90
C GLU A 67 -4.04 -9.94 -10.03
N PHE A 68 -3.26 -10.64 -9.19
CA PHE A 68 -3.80 -11.63 -8.27
C PHE A 68 -4.79 -11.00 -7.28
N ALA A 69 -4.47 -9.83 -6.72
CA ALA A 69 -5.37 -9.13 -5.82
C ALA A 69 -6.69 -8.75 -6.51
N MET A 70 -6.64 -8.29 -7.76
CA MET A 70 -7.84 -7.99 -8.54
C MET A 70 -8.73 -9.22 -8.74
N ASN A 71 -8.13 -10.38 -9.00
CA ASN A 71 -8.83 -11.66 -9.12
C ASN A 71 -9.40 -12.18 -7.78
N ASN A 72 -8.98 -11.61 -6.65
CA ASN A 72 -9.37 -12.03 -5.31
C ASN A 72 -10.13 -10.92 -4.53
N GLY A 73 -10.84 -10.04 -5.23
CA GLY A 73 -11.77 -9.10 -4.61
C GLY A 73 -11.16 -7.78 -4.15
N PHE A 74 -9.98 -7.42 -4.65
CA PHE A 74 -9.38 -6.10 -4.44
C PHE A 74 -9.44 -5.27 -5.72
N MET A 75 -9.23 -3.97 -5.58
CA MET A 75 -8.96 -3.08 -6.70
C MET A 75 -7.63 -2.37 -6.49
N VAL A 76 -6.89 -2.15 -7.57
CA VAL A 76 -5.69 -1.29 -7.53
C VAL A 76 -6.13 0.16 -7.45
N VAL A 77 -5.72 0.83 -6.38
CA VAL A 77 -5.96 2.27 -6.19
C VAL A 77 -4.92 3.07 -6.95
N ARG A 78 -3.63 2.77 -6.73
CA ARG A 78 -2.49 3.42 -7.39
C ARG A 78 -1.27 2.51 -7.40
N PHE A 79 -0.38 2.74 -8.35
CA PHE A 79 1.00 2.26 -8.36
C PHE A 79 1.91 3.37 -7.85
N GLU A 80 2.87 3.02 -6.99
CA GLU A 80 3.99 3.89 -6.64
C GLU A 80 5.10 3.66 -7.66
N ILE A 81 5.53 4.73 -8.32
CA ILE A 81 6.45 4.68 -9.46
C ILE A 81 7.72 5.47 -9.12
N SER A 82 8.86 4.98 -9.57
CA SER A 82 10.15 5.65 -9.45
C SER A 82 10.93 5.58 -10.75
N ASP A 83 11.87 6.49 -10.92
CA ASP A 83 12.81 6.47 -12.05
C ASP A 83 13.90 5.40 -11.90
N ALA A 84 14.83 5.35 -12.85
CA ALA A 84 15.96 4.41 -12.86
C ALA A 84 16.93 4.58 -11.67
N TYR A 85 16.87 5.71 -10.97
CA TYR A 85 17.65 5.98 -9.76
C TYR A 85 16.86 5.72 -8.49
N LEU A 86 15.64 5.16 -8.62
CA LEU A 86 14.69 4.94 -7.53
C LEU A 86 14.27 6.23 -6.81
N THR A 87 14.29 7.34 -7.55
CA THR A 87 13.72 8.60 -7.12
C THR A 87 12.23 8.58 -7.44
N ALA A 88 11.40 8.96 -6.46
CA ALA A 88 9.98 9.10 -6.69
C ALA A 88 9.73 10.17 -7.77
N LEU A 89 8.84 9.87 -8.70
CA LEU A 89 8.35 10.85 -9.67
C LEU A 89 7.54 11.94 -8.95
N ASP A 90 7.31 13.07 -9.62
CA ASP A 90 6.39 14.06 -9.09
C ASP A 90 4.96 13.50 -9.03
N GLU A 91 4.12 14.09 -8.17
CA GLU A 91 2.79 13.55 -7.88
C GLU A 91 1.87 13.55 -9.10
N GLN A 92 1.99 14.54 -10.00
CA GLN A 92 1.14 14.66 -11.18
C GLN A 92 1.54 13.61 -12.22
N GLU A 93 2.84 13.51 -12.51
CA GLU A 93 3.40 12.53 -13.41
C GLU A 93 3.12 11.10 -12.91
N SER A 94 3.39 10.81 -11.64
CA SER A 94 3.10 9.52 -11.04
C SER A 94 1.61 9.17 -11.09
N SER A 95 0.71 10.15 -10.94
CA SER A 95 -0.73 9.91 -11.00
C SER A 95 -1.20 9.59 -12.42
N LEU A 96 -0.68 10.29 -13.43
CA LEU A 96 -0.99 10.05 -14.83
C LEU A 96 -0.52 8.65 -15.24
N ILE A 97 0.76 8.35 -15.01
CA ILE A 97 1.32 7.04 -15.36
C ILE A 97 0.62 5.94 -14.58
N SER A 98 0.38 6.10 -13.28
CA SER A 98 -0.36 5.11 -12.50
C SER A 98 -1.78 4.87 -13.05
N SER A 99 -2.43 5.89 -13.63
CA SER A 99 -3.74 5.72 -14.25
C SER A 99 -3.64 4.85 -15.50
N ASP A 100 -2.64 5.09 -16.35
CA ASP A 100 -2.41 4.33 -17.57
C ASP A 100 -2.07 2.86 -17.25
N LEU A 101 -1.16 2.62 -16.30
CA LEU A 101 -0.80 1.27 -15.86
C LEU A 101 -2.00 0.49 -15.31
N LYS A 102 -2.91 1.17 -14.58
CA LYS A 102 -4.15 0.56 -14.08
C LYS A 102 -5.10 0.18 -15.22
N THR A 103 -5.21 1.03 -16.23
CA THR A 103 -6.00 0.73 -17.43
C THR A 103 -5.45 -0.49 -18.14
N ILE A 104 -4.13 -0.54 -18.37
CA ILE A 104 -3.49 -1.69 -19.02
C ILE A 104 -3.71 -2.97 -18.22
N LEU A 105 -3.51 -2.93 -16.90
CA LEU A 105 -3.74 -4.09 -16.04
C LEU A 105 -5.20 -4.55 -16.08
N GLY A 106 -6.15 -3.63 -16.04
CA GLY A 106 -7.58 -3.93 -16.04
C GLY A 106 -8.07 -4.49 -17.37
N ASP A 107 -7.61 -3.95 -18.48
CA ASP A 107 -8.10 -4.30 -19.82
C ASP A 107 -7.36 -5.49 -20.43
N PHE A 108 -6.05 -5.63 -20.17
CA PHE A 108 -5.17 -6.59 -20.83
C PHE A 108 -4.44 -7.56 -19.89
N GLY A 109 -4.44 -7.30 -18.59
CA GLY A 109 -3.83 -8.16 -17.58
C GLY A 109 -2.35 -7.90 -17.32
N GLY A 110 -1.78 -8.66 -16.38
CA GLY A 110 -0.45 -8.42 -15.84
C GLY A 110 0.68 -8.67 -16.83
N ARG A 111 0.51 -9.64 -17.74
CA ARG A 111 1.50 -9.93 -18.79
C ARG A 111 1.68 -8.74 -19.75
N GLU A 112 0.59 -8.11 -20.17
CA GLU A 112 0.65 -6.97 -21.07
C GLU A 112 1.25 -5.75 -20.36
N LEU A 113 0.88 -5.54 -19.09
CA LEU A 113 1.49 -4.49 -18.28
C LEU A 113 3.02 -4.68 -18.13
N ILE A 114 3.50 -5.91 -17.96
CA ILE A 114 4.93 -6.20 -17.91
C ILE A 114 5.62 -5.85 -19.24
N ALA A 115 4.99 -6.15 -20.38
CA ALA A 115 5.51 -5.79 -21.70
C ALA A 115 5.54 -4.26 -21.90
N ALA A 116 4.44 -3.57 -21.56
CA ALA A 116 4.36 -2.11 -21.63
C ALA A 116 5.40 -1.43 -20.72
N MET A 117 5.68 -1.99 -19.54
CA MET A 117 6.76 -1.49 -18.67
C MET A 117 8.15 -1.59 -19.31
N HIS A 118 8.36 -2.54 -20.23
CA HIS A 118 9.63 -2.68 -20.95
C HIS A 118 9.70 -1.77 -22.19
N ASP A 119 8.59 -1.66 -22.92
CA ASP A 119 8.58 -1.03 -24.24
C ASP A 119 8.17 0.46 -24.19
N GLU A 120 7.14 0.80 -23.42
CA GLU A 120 6.53 2.14 -23.37
C GLU A 120 7.00 2.97 -22.18
N PHE A 121 7.21 2.33 -21.02
CA PHE A 121 7.61 2.99 -19.78
C PHE A 121 9.06 2.66 -19.38
N ASP A 122 9.95 2.52 -20.36
CA ASP A 122 11.36 2.22 -20.12
C ASP A 122 12.02 3.24 -19.17
N GLY A 123 12.85 2.74 -18.27
CA GLY A 123 13.48 3.52 -17.20
C GLY A 123 12.58 3.84 -16.00
N LEU A 124 11.32 3.40 -16.00
CA LEU A 124 10.42 3.50 -14.84
C LEU A 124 10.27 2.16 -14.12
N TYR A 125 10.07 2.24 -12.82
CA TYR A 125 9.93 1.09 -11.93
C TYR A 125 8.72 1.25 -11.03
N ILE A 126 7.88 0.21 -11.00
CA ILE A 126 6.85 0.08 -9.97
C ILE A 126 7.56 -0.35 -8.68
N VAL A 127 7.45 0.46 -7.63
CA VAL A 127 8.06 0.24 -6.31
C VAL A 127 7.04 0.01 -5.21
N GLY A 128 5.76 0.13 -5.52
CA GLY A 128 4.69 -0.22 -4.61
C GLY A 128 3.33 -0.27 -5.30
N VAL A 129 2.37 -0.89 -4.63
CA VAL A 129 0.98 -0.97 -5.06
C VAL A 129 0.08 -0.69 -3.87
N GLU A 130 -0.90 0.19 -4.07
CA GLU A 130 -1.98 0.40 -3.13
C GLU A 130 -3.22 -0.33 -3.61
N LEU A 131 -3.76 -1.17 -2.74
CA LEU A 131 -4.93 -1.98 -2.95
C LEU A 131 -6.07 -1.51 -2.04
N LYS A 132 -7.29 -1.65 -2.54
CA LYS A 132 -8.50 -1.46 -1.74
C LYS A 132 -9.40 -2.68 -1.85
N SER A 133 -9.81 -3.25 -0.73
CA SER A 133 -10.79 -4.33 -0.69
C SER A 133 -12.13 -3.84 -1.22
N ILE A 134 -12.76 -4.60 -2.13
CA ILE A 134 -14.08 -4.26 -2.67
C ILE A 134 -15.14 -4.43 -1.58
N GLU A 135 -15.02 -5.46 -0.75
CA GLU A 135 -15.97 -5.79 0.31
C GLU A 135 -15.85 -4.84 1.51
N THR A 136 -14.64 -4.65 2.04
CA THR A 136 -14.44 -3.92 3.30
C THR A 136 -14.10 -2.45 3.08
N HIS A 137 -13.79 -2.06 1.84
CA HIS A 137 -13.27 -0.73 1.46
C HIS A 137 -11.97 -0.31 2.16
N ARG A 138 -11.29 -1.25 2.82
CA ARG A 138 -10.03 -1.02 3.52
C ARG A 138 -8.87 -0.99 2.55
N ARG A 139 -7.83 -0.24 2.93
CA ARG A 139 -6.63 -0.01 2.11
C ARG A 139 -5.43 -0.75 2.68
N ALA A 140 -4.61 -1.26 1.77
CA ALA A 140 -3.31 -1.85 2.03
C ALA A 140 -2.30 -1.34 1.00
N THR A 141 -1.10 -0.98 1.43
CA THR A 141 0.00 -0.57 0.56
C THR A 141 1.14 -1.56 0.71
N ILE A 142 1.54 -2.19 -0.39
CA ILE A 142 2.63 -3.16 -0.43
C ILE A 142 3.77 -2.54 -1.24
N ARG A 143 4.97 -2.53 -0.67
CA ARG A 143 6.15 -1.87 -1.26
C ARG A 143 7.27 -2.87 -1.57
N ARG A 144 8.16 -2.45 -2.47
CA ARG A 144 9.31 -3.21 -2.97
C ARG A 144 10.23 -3.74 -1.87
N ASP A 145 10.37 -3.03 -0.77
CA ASP A 145 11.19 -3.42 0.39
C ASP A 145 10.48 -4.41 1.33
N GLY A 146 9.36 -4.98 0.90
CA GLY A 146 8.58 -5.93 1.69
C GLY A 146 7.81 -5.21 2.80
N TYR A 147 7.55 -3.92 2.66
CA TYR A 147 6.79 -3.17 3.63
C TYR A 147 5.30 -3.23 3.30
N LEU A 148 4.49 -3.56 4.30
CA LEU A 148 3.04 -3.54 4.25
C LEU A 148 2.51 -2.48 5.22
N ASP A 149 1.78 -1.49 4.71
CA ASP A 149 0.92 -0.60 5.51
C ASP A 149 -0.52 -1.05 5.31
N SER A 150 -1.24 -1.42 6.38
CA SER A 150 -2.64 -1.79 6.24
C SER A 150 -3.49 -1.29 7.38
N SER A 151 -4.68 -0.82 7.02
CA SER A 151 -5.79 -0.58 7.95
C SER A 151 -6.41 -1.87 8.49
N THR A 152 -6.20 -3.00 7.81
CA THR A 152 -6.50 -4.37 8.25
C THR A 152 -5.31 -5.28 7.99
N PRO A 153 -4.46 -5.52 9.01
CA PRO A 153 -3.28 -6.36 8.84
C PRO A 153 -3.69 -7.78 8.42
N GLU A 154 -4.65 -8.39 9.11
CA GLU A 154 -5.08 -9.78 8.86
C GLU A 154 -5.57 -10.03 7.41
N GLU A 155 -6.37 -9.12 6.84
CA GLU A 155 -6.89 -9.24 5.47
C GLU A 155 -5.77 -9.14 4.43
N ALA A 156 -4.84 -8.21 4.63
CA ALA A 156 -3.69 -8.04 3.75
C ALA A 156 -2.66 -9.17 3.91
N GLU A 157 -2.46 -9.67 5.14
CA GLU A 157 -1.59 -10.81 5.46
C GLU A 157 -2.12 -12.09 4.79
N ASN A 158 -3.43 -12.33 4.85
CA ASN A 158 -4.07 -13.46 4.16
C ASN A 158 -3.89 -13.37 2.64
N LEU A 159 -4.19 -12.21 2.04
CA LEU A 159 -4.01 -11.99 0.60
C LEU A 159 -2.57 -12.28 0.18
N LEU A 160 -1.59 -11.73 0.91
CA LEU A 160 -0.17 -11.91 0.61
C LEU A 160 0.27 -13.36 0.78
N THR A 161 -0.20 -14.06 1.81
CA THR A 161 0.12 -15.47 2.04
C THR A 161 -0.37 -16.32 0.87
N THR A 162 -1.64 -16.14 0.46
CA THR A 162 -2.19 -16.88 -0.68
C THR A 162 -1.51 -16.52 -2.00
N ALA A 163 -1.19 -15.24 -2.21
CA ALA A 163 -0.45 -14.80 -3.39
C ALA A 163 0.96 -15.41 -3.43
N TRP A 164 1.64 -15.49 -2.28
CA TRP A 164 2.98 -16.06 -2.16
C TRP A 164 3.01 -17.55 -2.53
N GLU A 165 2.02 -18.32 -2.05
CA GLU A 165 1.87 -19.73 -2.36
C GLU A 165 1.48 -19.97 -3.83
N ALA A 166 0.62 -19.10 -4.40
CA ALA A 166 0.09 -19.29 -5.75
C ALA A 166 1.05 -18.82 -6.87
N LEU A 167 1.84 -17.76 -6.60
CA LEU A 167 2.64 -17.09 -7.63
C LEU A 167 4.12 -17.42 -7.57
N GLU A 168 4.58 -18.18 -6.56
CA GLU A 168 6.00 -18.45 -6.29
C GLU A 168 6.84 -17.16 -6.41
N LEU A 169 6.40 -16.07 -5.78
CA LEU A 169 7.11 -14.79 -5.81
C LEU A 169 8.55 -15.02 -5.29
N GLN A 170 9.58 -14.64 -6.05
CA GLN A 170 11.00 -14.96 -5.76
C GLN A 170 11.86 -13.70 -5.65
#